data_AF-A0A354DGD0-F1
#
_entry.id   AF-A0A354DGD0-F1
#
_cell.length_a   1.000
_cell.length_b   1.000
_cell.length_c   1.000
_cell.angle_alpha   90.00
_cell.angle_beta   90.00
_cell.angle_gamma   90.00
#
_symmetry.space_group_name_H-M   'P 1'
#
loop_
_entity.id
_entity.type
_entity.pdbx_description
1 polymer ?
#
loop_
_entity_poly.entity_id
_entity_poly.type
_entity_poly.pdbx_seq_one_letter_code
_entity_poly.pdbx_strand_id
1 'polypeptide(L)' 'MIFIGDIFKPLAWKANFDMEFSTECLYCDTDVTRLRGYRIEDEKGSNIRVAVCPNCQKVNAKY' A
#
# COMPACT_ATOMS: atom_id res chain seq x y z
N MET A 1 -4.74 -5.94 -11.18
CA MET A 1 -3.29 -5.84 -10.91
C MET A 1 -3.03 -4.50 -10.26
N ILE A 2 -2.22 -4.47 -9.20
CA ILE A 2 -1.83 -3.24 -8.50
C ILE A 2 -0.46 -2.84 -9.03
N PHE A 3 -0.17 -1.58 -9.35
CA PHE A 3 1.16 -1.12 -9.74
C PHE A 3 1.75 -0.12 -8.73
N ILE A 4 3.07 0.03 -8.74
CA ILE A 4 3.75 1.06 -7.94
C ILE A 4 3.37 2.42 -8.54
N GLY A 5 2.91 3.35 -7.70
CA GLY A 5 2.39 4.66 -8.08
C GLY A 5 0.89 4.75 -8.29
N ASP A 6 0.18 3.62 -8.36
CA ASP A 6 -1.29 3.63 -8.41
C ASP A 6 -1.89 4.15 -7.12
N ILE A 7 -3.05 4.81 -7.25
CA ILE A 7 -3.91 5.12 -6.10
C ILE A 7 -4.48 3.80 -5.61
N PHE A 8 -4.07 3.42 -4.40
CA PHE A 8 -4.57 2.26 -3.71
C PHE A 8 -6.04 2.49 -3.33
N LYS A 9 -6.94 1.88 -4.09
CA LYS A 9 -8.34 1.76 -3.70
C LYS A 9 -8.47 0.50 -2.85
N PRO A 10 -8.64 0.60 -1.51
CA PRO A 10 -8.93 -0.56 -0.70
C PRO A 10 -10.30 -1.08 -1.16
N LEU A 11 -10.30 -2.11 -1.99
CA LEU A 11 -11.47 -2.98 -2.10
C LEU A 11 -11.64 -3.61 -0.72
N ALA A 12 -12.50 -2.99 0.07
CA ALA A 12 -12.49 -2.91 1.54
C ALA A 12 -12.60 -4.23 2.32
N TRP A 13 -12.60 -5.37 1.64
CA TRP A 13 -12.86 -6.68 2.23
C TRP A 13 -11.68 -7.66 2.16
N LYS A 14 -10.64 -7.37 1.35
CA LYS A 14 -9.48 -8.28 1.21
C LYS A 14 -8.12 -7.65 1.55
N ALA A 15 -8.07 -6.36 1.83
CA ALA A 15 -6.85 -5.67 2.25
C ALA A 15 -6.73 -5.71 3.79
N ASN A 16 -5.82 -6.53 4.29
CA ASN A 16 -5.51 -6.65 5.71
C ASN A 16 -4.26 -5.84 6.03
N PHE A 17 -4.28 -5.09 7.12
CA PHE A 17 -3.08 -4.44 7.63
C PHE A 17 -2.02 -5.50 7.97
N ASP A 18 -0.79 -5.29 7.52
CA ASP A 18 0.34 -6.20 7.72
C ASP A 18 1.36 -5.57 8.67
N MET A 19 1.96 -4.44 8.29
CA MET A 19 2.94 -3.72 9.10
C MET A 19 3.06 -2.24 8.71
N GLU A 20 3.77 -1.43 9.51
CA GLU A 20 4.14 -0.06 9.15
C GLU A 20 5.62 0.03 8.76
N PHE A 21 5.91 0.83 7.75
CA PHE A 21 7.27 1.15 7.32
C PHE A 21 7.59 2.58 7.74
N SER A 22 8.75 2.77 8.40
CA SER A 22 9.29 4.09 8.70
C SER A 22 10.12 4.61 7.52
N THR A 23 9.45 4.78 6.38
CA THR A 23 10.05 5.25 5.12
C THR A 23 9.20 6.37 4.55
N GLU A 24 9.85 7.34 3.91
CA GLU A 24 9.18 8.46 3.25
C GLU A 24 8.38 8.03 2.02
N CYS A 25 7.31 8.77 1.75
CA CYS A 25 6.53 8.55 0.54
C CYS A 25 7.27 9.11 -0.68
N LEU A 26 7.45 8.28 -1.70
CA LEU A 26 8.09 8.67 -2.96
C LEU A 26 7.25 9.62 -3.83
N TYR A 27 5.97 9.81 -3.50
CA TYR A 27 5.01 10.50 -4.38
C TYR A 27 4.41 11.76 -3.80
N CYS A 28 4.44 11.94 -2.48
CA CYS A 28 3.97 13.16 -1.85
C CYS A 28 5.08 13.70 -0.99
N ASP A 29 5.41 14.97 -1.20
CA ASP A 29 6.49 15.74 -0.55
C ASP A 29 6.12 16.11 0.90
N THR A 30 5.51 15.17 1.61
CA THR A 30 5.02 15.38 2.97
C THR A 30 5.92 14.64 3.91
N ASP A 31 6.19 15.20 5.10
CA ASP A 31 6.91 14.56 6.22
C ASP A 31 6.27 13.26 6.75
N VAL A 32 5.27 12.71 6.04
CA VAL A 32 4.71 11.39 6.26
C VAL A 32 5.75 10.34 5.91
N THR A 33 6.52 10.01 6.94
CA THR A 33 7.54 8.95 7.00
C THR A 33 6.95 7.58 7.35
N ARG A 34 5.62 7.42 7.36
CA ARG A 34 4.95 6.19 7.78
C ARG A 34 4.09 5.64 6.65
N LEU A 35 4.61 4.65 5.94
CA LEU A 35 3.82 3.88 4.96
C LEU A 35 3.13 2.71 5.66
N ARG A 36 1.90 2.40 5.25
CA ARG A 36 1.14 1.26 5.74
C ARG A 36 1.25 0.10 4.76
N GLY A 37 1.79 -1.01 5.23
CA GLY A 37 1.79 -2.30 4.57
C GLY A 37 0.41 -2.93 4.62
N TYR A 38 -0.09 -3.34 3.46
CA TYR A 38 -1.33 -4.10 3.32
C TYR A 38 -1.05 -5.41 2.59
N ARG A 39 -1.61 -6.48 3.12
CA ARG A 39 -1.71 -7.78 2.47
C ARG A 39 -3.07 -7.91 1.82
N ILE A 40 -3.07 -8.17 0.52
CA ILE A 40 -4.25 -8.17 -0.33
C ILE A 40 -4.37 -9.56 -0.92
N GLU A 41 -5.52 -10.18 -0.73
CA GLU A 41 -5.85 -11.41 -1.42
C GLU A 41 -6.64 -11.09 -2.69
N ASP A 42 -6.20 -11.61 -3.84
CA ASP A 42 -6.92 -11.48 -5.12
C ASP A 42 -8.09 -12.48 -5.20
N GLU A 43 -8.96 -12.36 -6.20
CA GLU A 43 -10.05 -13.33 -6.45
C GLU A 43 -9.51 -14.74 -6.74
N LYS A 44 -8.26 -14.84 -7.20
CA LYS A 44 -7.57 -16.12 -7.44
C LYS A 44 -6.87 -16.70 -6.21
N GLY A 45 -7.02 -16.10 -5.02
CA GLY A 45 -6.32 -16.51 -3.80
C GLY A 45 -4.84 -16.10 -3.73
N SER A 46 -4.39 -15.29 -4.70
CA SER A 46 -3.02 -14.77 -4.70
C SER A 46 -2.84 -13.71 -3.63
N ASN A 47 -1.85 -13.90 -2.76
CA ASN A 47 -1.49 -12.94 -1.73
C ASN A 47 -0.46 -11.93 -2.28
N ILE A 48 -0.82 -10.65 -2.31
CA ILE A 48 0.00 -9.54 -2.75
C ILE A 48 0.26 -8.65 -1.53
N ARG A 49 1.50 -8.23 -1.30
CA ARG A 49 1.82 -7.27 -0.23
C ARG A 49 2.27 -5.96 -0.83
N VAL A 50 1.73 -4.86 -0.32
CA VAL A 50 1.98 -3.51 -0.84
C VAL A 50 2.20 -2.54 0.30
N ALA A 51 3.13 -1.60 0.14
CA ALA A 51 3.29 -0.47 1.03
C ALA A 51 2.55 0.73 0.44
N VAL A 52 1.68 1.38 1.22
CA VAL A 52 0.80 2.46 0.78
C VAL A 52 0.97 3.67 1.68
N CYS A 53 1.09 4.86 1.10
CA CYS A 53 1.12 6.08 1.88
C CYS A 53 -0.29 6.43 2.39
N PRO A 54 -0.49 6.66 3.70
CA PRO A 54 -1.81 7.01 4.24
C PRO A 54 -2.30 8.40 3.81
N ASN A 55 -1.40 9.26 3.32
CA ASN A 55 -1.72 10.63 2.92
C ASN A 55 -2.23 10.70 1.48
N CYS A 56 -1.42 10.30 0.50
CA CYS A 56 -1.78 10.33 -0.92
C CYS A 56 -2.41 9.02 -1.43
N GLN A 57 -2.51 8.00 -0.56
CA GLN A 57 -3.02 6.66 -0.89
C GLN A 57 -2.27 5.96 -2.02
N LYS A 58 -1.07 6.41 -2.41
CA LYS A 58 -0.31 5.77 -3.48
C LYS A 58 0.48 4.57 -2.99
N VAL A 59 0.53 3.54 -3.83
CA VAL A 59 1.38 2.37 -3.62
C VAL A 59 2.84 2.76 -3.84
N ASN A 60 3.65 2.64 -2.79
CA ASN A 60 5.06 2.98 -2.79
C ASN A 60 5.94 1.78 -3.16
N ALA A 61 5.57 0.57 -2.73
CA ALA A 61 6.34 -0.64 -2.99
C ALA A 61 5.47 -1.89 -2.97
N LYS A 62 6.01 -2.98 -3.53
CA LYS A 62 5.51 -4.35 -3.37
C LYS A 62 6.63 -5.20 -2.77
N TYR A 63 6.30 -6.13 -1.87
CA TYR A 63 7.26 -6.94 -1.13
C TYR A 63 6.76 -8.36 -0.85
#